data_AF-A0A6M3XYP6-F1
#
_entry.id   AF-A0A6M3XYP6-F1
#
_cell.length_a   1.000
_cell.length_b   1.000
_cell.length_c   1.000
_cell.angle_alpha   90.00
_cell.angle_beta   90.00
_cell.angle_gamma   90.00
#
_symmetry.space_group_name_H-M   'P 1'
#
loop_
_entity.id
_entity.type
_entity.pdbx_description
1 polymer ?
#
loop_
_entity_poly.entity_id
_entity_poly.type
_entity_poly.pdbx_seq_one_letter_code
_entity_poly.pdbx_strand_id
1 'polypeptide(L)'
;MIIPLFVTVKKMGIGGTWLAAVAPNIFWPVGMLICRDYIDRVPRSMFDAGMIEGASDMRIITQVYLPLCKPLFGALVIFRSIRVLTDFLWQMLNLQADAQKNLLVGLMFVVMRRGGDSVTNINPIGQQLAVGTLLAIPIVIIFAIFQRYFIHGIISGVKE
;
A
#
# COMPACT_ATOMS: atom_id res chain seq x y z
N MET A 1 -0.21 -7.01 -17.03
CA MET A 1 -0.31 -8.48 -16.83
C MET A 1 -1.52 -8.88 -15.97
N ILE A 2 -2.69 -8.28 -16.18
CA ILE A 2 -3.87 -8.55 -15.32
C ILE A 2 -4.61 -9.82 -15.74
N ILE A 3 -4.62 -10.13 -17.05
CA ILE A 3 -5.36 -11.26 -17.62
C ILE A 3 -4.87 -12.62 -17.07
N PRO A 4 -3.57 -12.99 -17.14
CA PRO A 4 -3.11 -14.28 -16.63
C PRO A 4 -3.25 -14.40 -15.11
N LEU A 5 -3.04 -13.30 -14.36
CA LEU A 5 -3.22 -13.28 -12.91
C LEU A 5 -4.68 -13.58 -12.52
N PHE A 6 -5.64 -12.98 -13.24
CA PHE A 6 -7.07 -13.23 -13.03
C PHE A 6 -7.44 -14.68 -13.34
N VAL A 7 -6.88 -15.27 -14.41
CA VAL A 7 -7.09 -16.68 -14.73
C VAL A 7 -6.57 -17.59 -13.63
N THR A 8 -5.41 -17.29 -13.03
CA THR A 8 -4.85 -18.07 -11.90
C THR A 8 -5.74 -17.99 -10.66
N VAL A 9 -6.19 -16.79 -10.30
CA VAL A 9 -7.10 -16.58 -9.16
C VAL A 9 -8.44 -17.30 -9.37
N LYS A 10 -8.96 -17.30 -10.60
CA LYS A 10 -10.18 -18.03 -10.96
C LYS A 10 -9.97 -19.55 -10.92
N LYS A 11 -8.82 -20.05 -11.37
CA LYS A 11 -8.45 -21.49 -11.27
C LYS A 11 -8.28 -21.97 -9.83
N MET A 12 -7.85 -21.09 -8.92
CA MET A 12 -7.75 -21.37 -7.49
C MET A 12 -9.10 -21.33 -6.75
N GLY A 13 -10.21 -21.03 -7.43
CA GLY A 13 -11.56 -21.00 -6.82
C GLY A 13 -11.81 -19.84 -5.86
N ILE A 14 -10.84 -18.95 -5.66
CA ILE A 14 -10.94 -17.78 -4.77
C ILE A 14 -11.50 -16.53 -5.47
N GLY A 15 -11.77 -16.61 -6.77
CA GLY A 15 -12.35 -15.51 -7.55
C GLY A 15 -13.66 -15.02 -6.95
N GLY A 16 -13.80 -13.70 -6.80
CA GLY A 16 -15.00 -13.12 -6.17
C GLY A 16 -14.89 -12.89 -4.66
N THR A 17 -13.79 -13.26 -4.00
CA THR A 17 -13.61 -13.05 -2.55
C THR A 17 -12.64 -11.91 -2.23
N TRP A 18 -12.69 -11.37 -1.00
CA TRP A 18 -11.74 -10.37 -0.51
C TRP A 18 -10.28 -10.85 -0.59
N LEU A 19 -10.07 -12.16 -0.38
CA LEU A 19 -8.77 -12.81 -0.50
C LEU A 19 -8.18 -12.69 -1.91
N ALA A 20 -8.99 -12.84 -2.96
CA ALA A 20 -8.54 -12.66 -4.34
C ALA A 20 -8.11 -11.22 -4.65
N ALA A 21 -8.70 -10.23 -3.98
CA ALA A 21 -8.32 -8.84 -4.14
C ALA A 21 -6.97 -8.53 -3.45
N VAL A 22 -6.74 -9.08 -2.25
CA VAL A 22 -5.55 -8.82 -1.43
C VAL A 22 -4.36 -9.69 -1.82
N ALA A 23 -4.57 -10.95 -2.17
CA ALA A 23 -3.51 -11.94 -2.41
C ALA A 23 -2.40 -11.49 -3.38
N PRO A 24 -2.71 -10.97 -4.58
CA PRO A 24 -1.65 -10.55 -5.51
C PRO A 24 -0.99 -9.25 -5.10
N ASN A 25 -1.69 -8.43 -4.32
CA ASN A 25 -1.07 -7.27 -3.73
C ASN A 25 0.06 -7.75 -2.81
N ILE A 26 -0.09 -8.79 -1.98
CA ILE A 26 0.92 -9.22 -0.98
C ILE A 26 2.35 -9.29 -1.55
N PHE A 27 2.51 -9.81 -2.77
CA PHE A 27 3.82 -9.84 -3.44
C PHE A 27 4.21 -8.46 -3.98
N TRP A 28 5.17 -7.81 -3.30
CA TRP A 28 5.71 -6.51 -3.71
C TRP A 28 7.23 -6.53 -3.84
N PRO A 29 7.78 -6.91 -5.01
CA PRO A 29 9.23 -7.06 -5.22
C PRO A 29 10.00 -5.75 -4.96
N VAL A 30 9.45 -4.62 -5.39
CA VAL A 30 10.07 -3.30 -5.20
C VAL A 30 10.20 -2.96 -3.72
N GLY A 31 9.20 -3.28 -2.90
CA GLY A 31 9.28 -3.07 -1.45
C GLY A 31 10.41 -3.89 -0.81
N MET A 32 10.58 -5.14 -1.26
CA MET A 32 11.67 -6.00 -0.79
C MET A 32 13.05 -5.48 -1.19
N LEU A 33 13.20 -4.96 -2.41
CA LEU A 33 14.45 -4.32 -2.86
C LEU A 33 14.77 -3.07 -2.03
N ILE A 34 13.78 -2.23 -1.76
CA ILE A 34 13.96 -1.05 -0.90
C ILE A 34 14.36 -1.46 0.53
N CYS A 35 13.77 -2.53 1.08
CA CYS A 35 14.19 -3.05 2.38
C CYS A 35 15.64 -3.52 2.36
N ARG A 36 16.04 -4.25 1.32
CA ARG A 36 17.40 -4.73 1.16
C ARG A 36 18.39 -3.57 1.08
N ASP A 37 18.13 -2.58 0.23
CA ASP A 37 18.98 -1.40 0.08
C ASP A 37 19.12 -0.62 1.38
N TYR A 38 18.09 -0.59 2.22
CA TYR A 38 18.14 0.07 3.53
C TYR A 38 18.97 -0.71 4.55
N ILE A 39 18.81 -2.04 4.59
CA ILE A 39 19.58 -2.91 5.49
C ILE A 39 21.07 -2.92 5.11
N ASP A 40 21.37 -2.94 3.81
CA ASP A 40 22.76 -2.93 3.30
C ASP A 40 23.49 -1.61 3.60
N ARG A 41 22.78 -0.51 3.90
CA ARG A 41 23.37 0.76 4.36
C ARG A 41 23.77 0.74 5.83
N VAL A 42 23.29 -0.22 6.63
CA VAL A 42 23.65 -0.31 8.04
C VAL A 42 25.08 -0.86 8.15
N PRO A 43 26.03 -0.11 8.76
CA PRO A 43 27.42 -0.55 8.81
C PRO A 43 27.57 -1.84 9.63
N ARG A 44 28.39 -2.77 9.11
CA ARG A 44 28.66 -4.07 9.76
C ARG A 44 29.27 -3.96 11.16
N SER A 45 29.87 -2.82 11.50
CA SER A 45 30.40 -2.56 12.84
C SER A 45 29.34 -2.66 13.94
N MET A 46 28.07 -2.35 13.65
CA MET A 46 26.96 -2.54 14.59
C MET A 46 26.68 -4.02 14.88
N PHE A 47 26.89 -4.88 13.90
CA PHE A 47 26.75 -6.33 14.05
C PHE A 47 27.92 -6.92 14.85
N ASP A 48 29.14 -6.51 14.51
CA ASP A 48 30.35 -6.96 15.22
C ASP A 48 30.33 -6.51 16.70
N ALA A 49 29.84 -5.31 17.00
CA ALA A 49 29.67 -4.84 18.38
C ALA A 49 28.66 -5.71 19.17
N GLY A 50 27.53 -6.08 18.56
CA GLY A 50 26.55 -6.97 19.19
C GLY A 50 27.08 -8.39 19.42
N MET A 51 27.94 -8.90 18.51
CA MET A 51 28.63 -10.17 18.70
C MET A 51 29.67 -10.11 19.83
N ILE A 52 30.41 -9.00 19.96
CA ILE A 52 31.37 -8.79 21.05
C ILE A 52 30.64 -8.75 22.41
N GLU A 53 29.42 -8.21 22.46
CA GLU A 53 28.56 -8.25 23.64
C GLU A 53 27.90 -9.62 23.91
N GLY A 54 28.17 -10.64 23.09
CA GLY A 54 27.64 -12.00 23.26
C GLY A 54 26.14 -12.13 22.94
N ALA A 55 25.57 -11.19 22.19
CA ALA A 55 24.18 -11.28 21.76
C ALA A 55 24.00 -12.34 20.67
N SER A 56 22.94 -13.15 20.78
CA SER A 56 22.52 -14.08 19.72
C SER A 56 22.09 -13.32 18.46
N ASP A 57 22.35 -13.87 17.27
CA ASP A 57 21.97 -13.29 15.97
C ASP A 57 20.51 -12.82 15.93
N MET A 58 19.58 -13.62 16.47
CA MET A 58 18.15 -13.30 16.51
C MET A 58 17.85 -12.05 17.37
N ARG A 59 18.64 -11.85 18.43
CA ARG A 59 18.55 -10.69 19.32
C ARG A 59 19.10 -9.44 18.65
N ILE A 60 20.22 -9.56 17.93
CA ILE A 60 20.80 -8.44 17.16
C ILE A 60 19.81 -7.99 16.07
N ILE A 61 19.21 -8.94 15.35
CA ILE A 61 18.20 -8.64 14.31
C ILE A 61 17.00 -7.91 14.90
N THR A 62 16.45 -8.38 16.02
CA THR A 62 15.22 -7.83 16.60
C THR A 62 15.43 -6.55 17.41
N GLN A 63 16.55 -6.40 18.11
CA GLN A 63 16.82 -5.26 19.00
C GLN A 63 17.64 -4.15 18.35
N VAL A 64 18.43 -4.44 17.31
CA VAL A 64 19.27 -3.43 16.63
C VAL A 64 18.70 -3.13 15.24
N TYR A 65 18.58 -4.12 14.37
CA TYR A 65 18.15 -3.91 12.98
C TYR A 65 16.65 -3.53 12.86
N LEU A 66 15.77 -4.21 13.57
CA LEU A 66 14.32 -3.97 13.50
C LEU A 66 13.92 -2.53 13.89
N PRO A 67 14.41 -1.93 15.00
CA PRO A 67 14.10 -0.55 15.33
C PRO A 67 14.70 0.46 14.35
N LEU A 68 15.89 0.19 13.79
CA LEU A 68 16.48 1.02 12.73
C LEU A 68 15.61 1.01 11.46
N CYS A 69 14.92 -0.09 11.19
CA CYS A 69 13.99 -0.19 10.05
C CYS A 69 12.59 0.42 10.30
N LYS A 70 12.28 0.91 11.50
CA LYS A 70 10.97 1.57 11.78
C LYS A 70 10.61 2.70 10.81
N PRO A 71 11.49 3.67 10.50
CA PRO A 71 11.19 4.72 9.51
C PRO A 71 10.95 4.15 8.10
N LEU A 72 11.70 3.11 7.71
CA LEU A 72 11.53 2.40 6.45
C LEU A 72 10.13 1.77 6.35
N PHE A 73 9.65 1.10 7.39
CA PHE A 73 8.29 0.55 7.42
C PHE A 73 7.22 1.63 7.21
N GLY A 74 7.41 2.83 7.78
CA GLY A 74 6.51 3.96 7.55
C GLY A 74 6.43 4.37 6.08
N ALA A 75 7.57 4.49 5.41
CA ALA A 75 7.63 4.80 3.98
C ALA A 75 6.95 3.70 3.14
N LEU A 76 7.27 2.44 3.41
CA LEU A 76 6.70 1.29 2.69
C LEU A 76 5.17 1.22 2.84
N VAL A 77 4.64 1.48 4.03
CA VAL A 77 3.19 1.53 4.28
C VAL A 77 2.52 2.63 3.47
N ILE A 78 3.12 3.83 3.37
CA ILE A 78 2.58 4.92 2.56
C ILE A 78 2.56 4.52 1.08
N PHE A 79 3.71 4.12 0.53
CA PHE A 79 3.83 3.73 -0.88
C PHE A 79 2.86 2.61 -1.23
N ARG A 80 2.75 1.62 -0.34
CA ARG A 80 1.86 0.50 -0.51
C ARG A 80 0.39 0.89 -0.45
N SER A 81 0.01 1.72 0.52
CA SER A 81 -1.37 2.16 0.68
C SER A 81 -1.85 2.92 -0.55
N ILE A 82 -1.01 3.81 -1.10
CA ILE A 82 -1.32 4.52 -2.35
C ILE A 82 -1.57 3.52 -3.48
N ARG A 83 -0.69 2.52 -3.65
CA ARG A 83 -0.86 1.50 -4.70
C ARG A 83 -2.15 0.72 -4.56
N VAL A 84 -2.48 0.24 -3.36
CA VAL A 84 -3.71 -0.54 -3.14
C VAL A 84 -4.95 0.32 -3.36
N LEU A 85 -4.94 1.58 -2.92
CA LEU A 85 -6.06 2.51 -3.09
C LEU A 85 -6.20 3.05 -4.53
N THR A 86 -5.19 2.88 -5.38
CA THR A 86 -5.24 3.30 -6.79
C THR A 86 -5.47 2.13 -7.75
N ASP A 87 -5.40 0.88 -7.27
CA ASP A 87 -5.58 -0.33 -8.08
C ASP A 87 -7.07 -0.64 -8.34
N PHE A 88 -7.73 0.29 -9.05
CA PHE A 88 -9.15 0.22 -9.38
C PHE A 88 -9.48 -0.97 -10.28
N LEU A 89 -8.66 -1.22 -11.29
CA LEU A 89 -8.95 -2.19 -12.34
C LEU A 89 -8.93 -3.62 -11.78
N TRP A 90 -7.99 -3.93 -10.88
CA TRP A 90 -7.94 -5.22 -10.21
C TRP A 90 -9.10 -5.42 -9.23
N GLN A 91 -9.46 -4.38 -8.48
CA GLN A 91 -10.56 -4.44 -7.51
C GLN A 91 -11.92 -4.61 -8.20
N MET A 92 -12.18 -3.89 -9.28
CA MET A 92 -13.43 -4.02 -10.03
C MET A 92 -13.62 -5.43 -10.61
N LEU A 93 -12.52 -6.06 -11.04
CA LEU A 93 -12.55 -7.39 -11.64
C LEU A 93 -12.85 -8.50 -10.63
N ASN A 94 -12.35 -8.35 -9.39
CA ASN A 94 -12.47 -9.36 -8.34
C ASN A 94 -13.62 -9.12 -7.35
N LEU A 95 -14.05 -7.88 -7.12
CA LEU A 95 -15.14 -7.53 -6.19
C LEU A 95 -16.39 -7.11 -6.96
N GLN A 96 -17.08 -8.11 -7.54
CA GLN A 96 -18.24 -7.88 -8.40
C GLN A 96 -19.55 -7.69 -7.61
N ALA A 97 -19.67 -8.28 -6.42
CA ALA A 97 -20.85 -8.14 -5.56
C ALA A 97 -20.89 -6.76 -4.88
N ASP A 98 -22.06 -6.09 -4.87
CA ASP A 98 -22.22 -4.75 -4.26
C ASP A 98 -21.80 -4.70 -2.79
N ALA A 99 -22.07 -5.76 -2.03
CA ALA A 99 -21.70 -5.88 -0.62
C ALA A 99 -20.17 -5.95 -0.38
N GLN A 100 -19.38 -6.21 -1.41
CA GLN A 100 -17.93 -6.35 -1.31
C GLN A 100 -17.18 -5.23 -2.05
N LYS A 101 -17.87 -4.27 -2.66
CA LYS A 101 -17.18 -3.19 -3.38
C LYS A 101 -16.40 -2.31 -2.41
N ASN A 102 -15.13 -2.09 -2.72
CA ASN A 102 -14.34 -1.06 -2.07
C ASN A 102 -14.90 0.33 -2.33
N LEU A 103 -14.64 1.26 -1.41
CA LEU A 103 -15.00 2.68 -1.54
C LEU A 103 -14.61 3.23 -2.93
N LEU A 104 -13.44 2.84 -3.42
CA LEU A 104 -12.92 3.17 -4.76
C LEU A 104 -13.82 2.66 -5.90
N VAL A 105 -14.24 1.39 -5.82
CA VAL A 105 -15.06 0.75 -6.86
C VAL A 105 -16.49 1.26 -6.86
N GLY A 106 -17.08 1.46 -5.67
CA GLY A 106 -18.43 2.01 -5.52
C GLY A 106 -18.55 3.44 -6.06
N LEU A 107 -17.59 4.31 -5.73
CA LEU A 107 -17.59 5.70 -6.19
C LEU A 107 -17.33 5.82 -7.69
N MET A 108 -16.45 4.99 -8.26
CA MET A 108 -16.24 4.94 -9.72
C MET A 108 -17.47 4.40 -10.45
N PHE A 109 -18.23 3.45 -9.87
CA PHE A 109 -19.49 2.98 -10.44
C PHE A 109 -20.53 4.12 -10.54
N VAL A 110 -20.58 5.00 -9.54
CA VAL A 110 -21.45 6.20 -9.55
C VAL A 110 -21.05 7.17 -10.67
N VAL A 111 -19.75 7.35 -10.90
CA VAL A 111 -19.24 8.17 -12.02
C VAL A 111 -19.48 7.50 -13.38
N MET A 112 -19.45 6.17 -13.47
CA MET A 112 -19.56 5.41 -14.72
C MET A 112 -21.01 5.11 -15.12
N ARG A 113 -21.96 5.12 -14.19
CA ARG A 113 -23.43 5.00 -14.40
C ARG A 113 -24.07 6.21 -15.13
N ARG A 114 -23.31 6.92 -15.98
CA ARG A 114 -23.66 8.17 -16.70
C ARG A 114 -24.92 8.12 -17.60
N GLY A 115 -25.70 7.05 -17.60
CA GLY A 115 -26.79 6.83 -18.56
C GLY A 115 -28.20 6.68 -17.98
N GLY A 116 -28.45 6.91 -16.69
CA GLY A 116 -29.74 6.58 -16.06
C GLY A 116 -30.58 7.77 -15.58
N ASP A 117 -30.02 8.65 -14.76
CA ASP A 117 -30.82 9.63 -14.03
C ASP A 117 -30.61 11.04 -14.56
N SER A 118 -31.31 11.34 -15.66
CA SER A 118 -31.61 12.69 -16.15
C SER A 118 -32.49 13.52 -15.19
N VAL A 119 -32.50 13.19 -13.89
CA VAL A 119 -33.41 13.76 -12.87
C VAL A 119 -32.73 14.87 -12.06
N THR A 120 -31.40 14.93 -12.06
CA THR A 120 -30.67 15.99 -11.33
C THR A 120 -29.72 16.72 -12.28
N ASN A 121 -29.93 18.03 -12.46
CA ASN A 121 -29.07 18.98 -13.19
C ASN A 121 -27.67 19.14 -12.52
N ILE A 122 -27.02 18.04 -12.19
CA ILE A 122 -25.70 18.03 -11.56
C ILE A 122 -24.69 18.03 -12.69
N ASN A 123 -23.83 19.05 -12.70
CA ASN A 123 -22.77 19.17 -13.69
C ASN A 123 -21.92 17.88 -13.68
N PRO A 124 -21.80 17.17 -14.82
CA PRO A 124 -21.08 15.90 -14.90
C PRO A 124 -19.58 16.04 -14.55
N ILE A 125 -19.03 17.25 -14.66
CA ILE A 125 -17.67 17.59 -14.23
C ILE A 125 -17.60 17.72 -12.70
N GLY A 126 -18.62 18.32 -12.08
CA GLY A 126 -18.71 18.47 -10.63
C GLY A 126 -18.77 17.13 -9.89
N GLN A 127 -19.50 16.16 -10.43
CA GLN A 127 -19.59 14.81 -9.86
C GLN A 127 -18.24 14.06 -9.92
N GLN A 128 -17.49 14.21 -11.03
CA GLN A 128 -16.16 13.63 -11.16
C GLN A 128 -15.15 14.24 -10.18
N LEU A 129 -15.18 15.58 -10.03
CA LEU A 129 -14.34 16.29 -9.08
C LEU A 129 -14.67 15.94 -7.62
N ALA A 130 -15.95 15.77 -7.29
CA ALA A 130 -16.38 15.33 -5.96
C ALA A 130 -15.87 13.93 -5.63
N VAL A 131 -16.02 12.97 -6.57
CA VAL A 131 -15.49 11.61 -6.40
C VAL A 131 -13.97 11.60 -6.29
N GLY A 132 -13.26 12.33 -7.16
CA GLY A 132 -11.80 12.45 -7.09
C GLY A 132 -11.31 13.00 -5.74
N THR A 133 -11.97 14.04 -5.23
CA THR A 133 -11.67 14.59 -3.90
C THR A 133 -11.91 13.56 -2.79
N LEU A 134 -13.02 12.84 -2.84
CA LEU A 134 -13.35 11.83 -1.83
C LEU A 134 -12.34 10.67 -1.79
N LEU A 135 -11.80 10.30 -2.97
CA LEU A 135 -10.74 9.29 -3.09
C LEU A 135 -9.38 9.79 -2.60
N ALA A 136 -9.13 11.10 -2.66
CA ALA A 136 -7.90 11.70 -2.14
C ALA A 136 -7.85 11.75 -0.61
N ILE A 137 -9.00 11.92 0.07
CA ILE A 137 -9.09 12.01 1.54
C ILE A 137 -8.36 10.86 2.27
N PRO A 138 -8.63 9.57 2.00
CA PRO A 138 -7.96 8.49 2.73
C PRO A 138 -6.45 8.47 2.47
N ILE A 139 -5.99 8.85 1.28
CA ILE A 139 -4.57 8.96 0.96
C ILE A 139 -3.92 10.06 1.80
N VAL A 140 -4.58 11.22 1.90
CA VAL A 140 -4.12 12.36 2.72
C VAL A 140 -4.08 11.98 4.21
N ILE A 141 -5.08 11.26 4.71
CA ILE A 141 -5.10 10.80 6.12
C ILE A 141 -3.92 9.85 6.39
N ILE A 142 -3.71 8.84 5.54
CA ILE A 142 -2.59 7.91 5.69
C ILE A 142 -1.26 8.67 5.63
N PHE A 143 -1.12 9.58 4.67
CA PHE A 143 0.07 10.42 4.58
C PHE A 143 0.26 11.27 5.86
N ALA A 144 -0.79 11.91 6.37
CA ALA A 144 -0.72 12.74 7.56
C ALA A 144 -0.35 11.96 8.84
N ILE A 145 -0.76 10.69 8.95
CA ILE A 145 -0.39 9.81 10.08
C ILE A 145 1.07 9.36 9.96
N PHE A 146 1.52 8.99 8.76
CA PHE A 146 2.82 8.37 8.56
C PHE A 146 3.96 9.36 8.17
N GLN A 147 3.65 10.61 7.82
CA GLN A 147 4.65 11.65 7.48
C GLN A 147 5.69 11.85 8.60
N ARG A 148 5.30 11.67 9.87
CA ARG A 148 6.22 11.82 11.01
C ARG A 148 7.37 10.79 10.98
N TYR A 149 7.11 9.58 10.49
CA TYR A 149 8.14 8.55 10.33
C TYR A 149 9.06 8.83 9.14
N PHE A 150 8.52 9.46 8.09
CA PHE A 150 9.29 9.87 6.92
C PHE A 150 10.28 10.99 7.28
N ILE A 151 9.83 12.00 8.03
CA ILE A 151 10.68 13.12 8.47
C ILE A 151 11.80 12.65 9.40
N HIS A 152 11.53 11.74 10.35
CA HIS A 152 12.58 11.21 11.22
C HIS A 152 13.64 10.37 10.47
N GLY A 153 13.25 9.62 9.45
CA GLY A 153 14.19 8.82 8.65
C GLY A 153 15.17 9.65 7.81
N ILE A 154 14.73 10.82 7.33
CA ILE A 154 15.60 11.75 6.59
C ILE A 154 16.59 12.44 7.54
N ILE A 155 16.12 12.86 8.72
CA ILE A 155 16.94 13.60 9.69
C ILE A 155 18.01 12.70 10.33
N SER A 156 17.74 11.40 10.53
CA SER A 156 18.76 10.46 11.00
C SER A 156 19.84 10.16 9.96
N GLY A 157 19.55 10.28 8.67
CA GLY A 157 20.53 10.08 7.59
C GLY A 157 21.36 11.32 7.24
N VAL A 158 21.04 12.49 7.82
CA VAL A 158 21.75 13.77 7.60
C VAL A 158 22.71 14.09 8.76
N LYS A 159 22.81 13.23 9.78
CA LYS A 159 23.70 13.42 10.94
C LYS A 159 25.01 12.62 10.88
N GLU A 160 25.40 12.11 9.72
CA GLU A 160 26.77 11.63 9.45
C GLU A 160 27.39 12.42 8.30
#